data_AF-A0A087UJS7-F1
#
_entry.id   AF-A0A087UJS7-F1
#
_cell.length_a   1.000
_cell.length_b   1.000
_cell.length_c   1.000
_cell.angle_alpha   90.00
_cell.angle_beta   90.00
_cell.angle_gamma   90.00
#
_symmetry.space_group_name_H-M   'P 1'
#
loop_
_entity.id
_entity.type
_entity.pdbx_description
1 polymer ?
#
loop_
_entity_poly.entity_id
_entity_poly.type
_entity_poly.pdbx_seq_one_letter_code
_entity_poly.pdbx_strand_id
1 'polypeptide(L)' 'GKFHPLITDISSLNSDSRIILLQNGSLNIFRVSKEDEGVYQCSVSNDVGAPLKKSASLRVIGEGK' A
#
# COMPACT_ATOMS: atom_id res chain seq x y z
N GLY A 1 8.67 9.10 9.46
CA GLY A 1 8.34 8.01 8.53
C GLY A 1 7.17 8.44 7.67
N LYS A 2 7.25 8.25 6.35
CA LYS A 2 6.17 8.58 5.41
C LYS A 2 5.01 7.60 5.66
N PHE A 3 3.85 8.13 6.01
CA PHE A 3 2.61 7.34 6.09
C PHE A 3 1.98 7.43 4.71
N HIS A 4 1.72 6.29 4.07
CA HIS A 4 1.01 6.25 2.80
C HIS A 4 -0.46 5.97 3.13
N PRO A 5 -1.33 7.01 3.18
CA PRO A 5 -2.75 6.80 3.44
C PRO A 5 -3.36 6.28 2.14
N LEU A 6 -3.87 5.04 2.22
CA LEU A 6 -4.66 4.28 1.24
C LEU A 6 -3.91 3.17 0.44
N ILE A 7 -3.94 1.95 1.00
CA ILE A 7 -4.48 0.74 0.32
C ILE A 7 -6.01 0.65 0.59
N THR A 8 -6.68 1.79 0.76
CA THR A 8 -8.12 1.86 1.02
C THR A 8 -8.91 2.42 -0.14
N ASP A 9 -8.22 2.95 -1.15
CA ASP A 9 -8.87 3.55 -2.32
C ASP A 9 -7.96 3.35 -3.55
N ILE A 10 -8.39 2.44 -4.43
CA ILE A 10 -7.69 2.08 -5.67
C ILE A 10 -7.48 3.31 -6.57
N SER A 11 -8.33 4.34 -6.43
CA SER A 11 -8.22 5.60 -7.19
C SER A 11 -6.92 6.36 -6.94
N SER A 12 -6.34 6.27 -5.73
CA SER A 12 -5.08 6.94 -5.38
C SER A 12 -3.83 6.14 -5.77
N LEU A 13 -3.95 4.83 -5.96
CA LEU A 13 -2.87 3.94 -6.40
C LEU A 13 -2.77 3.88 -7.93
N ASN A 14 -3.87 4.13 -8.65
CA ASN A 14 -3.92 4.14 -10.11
C ASN A 14 -3.12 5.25 -10.79
N SER A 15 -2.56 6.19 -10.03
CA SER A 15 -1.63 7.19 -10.59
C SER A 15 -0.25 6.60 -10.87
N ASP A 16 0.09 5.46 -10.24
CA ASP A 16 1.35 4.77 -10.45
C ASP A 16 1.10 3.34 -10.98
N SER A 17 1.35 3.15 -12.28
CA SER A 17 1.18 1.85 -12.95
C SER A 17 2.07 0.74 -12.40
N ARG A 18 3.02 1.06 -11.51
CA ARG A 18 3.84 0.08 -10.80
C ARG A 18 3.13 -0.54 -9.59
N ILE A 19 2.02 0.02 -9.12
CA ILE A 19 1.35 -0.46 -7.91
C ILE A 19 0.05 -1.16 -8.29
N ILE A 20 -0.05 -2.45 -7.94
CA ILE A 20 -1.21 -3.28 -8.24
C ILE A 20 -1.76 -3.88 -6.95
N LEU A 21 -3.04 -3.61 -6.67
CA LEU A 21 -3.80 -4.34 -5.65
C LEU A 21 -4.44 -5.57 -6.29
N LEU A 22 -4.02 -6.76 -5.87
CA LEU A 22 -4.59 -8.02 -6.33
C LEU A 22 -5.94 -8.28 -5.67
N GLN A 23 -6.80 -9.07 -6.32
CA GLN A 23 -8.14 -9.40 -5.80
C GLN A 23 -8.13 -10.12 -4.44
N ASN A 24 -7.01 -10.78 -4.09
CA ASN A 24 -6.83 -11.43 -2.79
C ASN A 24 -6.41 -10.45 -1.68
N GLY A 25 -6.32 -9.15 -1.96
CA GLY A 25 -5.92 -8.12 -1.00
C GLY A 25 -4.41 -7.89 -0.87
N SER A 26 -3.58 -8.60 -1.66
CA SER A 26 -2.13 -8.39 -1.69
C SER A 26 -1.76 -7.15 -2.51
N LEU A 27 -0.80 -6.38 -2.00
CA LEU A 27 -0.20 -5.25 -2.70
C LEU A 27 1.10 -5.67 -3.39
N ASN A 28 1.15 -5.51 -4.71
CA ASN A 28 2.36 -5.69 -5.51
C ASN A 28 2.90 -4.33 -5.97
N ILE A 29 4.20 -4.09 -5.74
CA ILE A 29 4.91 -2.87 -6.18
C ILE A 29 6.04 -3.30 -7.13
N PHE A 30 5.96 -2.90 -8.38
CA PHE A 30 6.99 -3.15 -9.39
C PHE A 30 8.07 -2.07 -9.34
N ARG A 31 9.33 -2.45 -9.62
CA ARG A 31 10.47 -1.51 -9.61
C ARG A 31 10.51 -0.65 -8.34
N VAL A 32 10.55 -1.32 -7.18
CA VAL A 32 10.56 -0.67 -5.85
C VAL A 32 11.72 0.34 -5.79
N SER A 33 11.42 1.56 -5.36
CA SER A 33 12.39 2.63 -5.17
C SER A 33 12.37 3.11 -3.71
N LYS A 34 13.29 3.99 -3.33
CA LYS A 34 13.33 4.58 -1.99
C LYS A 34 12.08 5.39 -1.64
N GLU A 35 11.32 5.89 -2.61
CA GLU A 35 10.11 6.68 -2.36
C GLU A 35 8.91 5.85 -1.90
N ASP A 36 8.98 4.55 -2.13
CA ASP A 36 8.03 3.53 -1.70
C ASP A 36 8.25 3.14 -0.22
N GLU A 37 9.39 3.49 0.40
CA GLU A 37 9.64 3.24 1.82
C GLU A 37 8.59 3.95 2.71
N GLY A 38 8.04 3.22 3.69
CA GLY A 38 7.01 3.78 4.55
C GLY A 38 6.13 2.74 5.26
N VAL A 39 5.08 3.25 5.91
CA VAL A 39 4.07 2.41 6.55
C VAL A 39 2.86 2.31 5.62
N TYR A 40 2.48 1.07 5.32
CA TYR A 40 1.29 0.71 4.55
C TYR A 40 0.20 0.24 5.50
N GLN A 41 -1.05 0.64 5.24
CA GLN A 41 -2.21 0.23 6.03
C GLN A 41 -3.26 -0.41 5.14
N CYS A 42 -3.69 -1.61 5.50
CA CYS A 42 -4.88 -2.26 4.98
C CYS A 42 -6.07 -1.91 5.87
N SER A 43 -7.22 -1.59 5.27
CA SER A 43 -8.48 -1.44 5.97
C SER A 43 -9.55 -2.27 5.31
N VAL A 44 -10.37 -2.94 6.13
CA VAL A 44 -11.51 -3.74 5.66
C VAL A 44 -12.77 -3.24 6.36
N SER A 45 -13.82 -3.03 5.56
CA SER A 45 -15.14 -2.56 6.02
C SER A 45 -16.21 -3.55 5.58
N ASN A 46 -17.21 -3.78 6.44
CA ASN A 46 -18.49 -4.37 6.07
C ASN A 46 -19.62 -3.32 6.09
N ASP A 47 -19.25 -2.03 6.08
CA ASP A 47 -20.09 -0.83 6.11
C ASP A 47 -20.97 -0.68 7.35
N VAL A 48 -20.69 -1.46 8.40
CA VAL A 48 -21.34 -1.38 9.70
C VAL A 48 -20.28 -1.23 10.79
N GLY A 49 -20.29 -0.06 11.45
CA GLY A 49 -19.33 0.26 12.51
C GLY A 49 -17.97 0.72 11.98
N ALA A 50 -16.96 0.69 12.85
CA ALA A 50 -15.61 1.13 12.49
C ALA A 50 -14.87 0.06 11.67
N PRO A 51 -14.17 0.43 10.58
CA PRO A 51 -13.42 -0.52 9.77
C PRO A 51 -12.21 -1.08 10.52
N LEU A 52 -11.88 -2.33 10.25
CA LEU A 52 -10.69 -2.97 10.80
C LEU A 52 -9.45 -2.48 10.06
N LYS A 53 -8.38 -2.15 10.80
CA LYS A 53 -7.14 -1.61 10.24
C LYS A 53 -5.93 -2.39 10.72
N LYS A 54 -5.00 -2.68 9.81
CA LYS A 54 -3.70 -3.29 10.10
C LYS A 54 -2.59 -2.62 9.28
N SER A 55 -1.41 -2.50 9.87
CA SER A 55 -0.29 -1.81 9.26
C SER A 55 0.96 -2.68 9.17
N ALA A 56 1.75 -2.46 8.12
CA ALA A 56 3.04 -3.08 7.87
C ALA A 56 4.06 -2.01 7.46
N SER A 57 5.34 -2.22 7.81
CA SER A 57 6.41 -1.31 7.44
C SER A 57 7.22 -1.90 6.28
N LEU A 58 7.35 -1.14 5.20
CA LEU A 58 8.23 -1.46 4.08
C LEU A 58 9.53 -0.67 4.24
N ARG A 59 10.66 -1.38 4.26
CA ARG A 59 12.01 -0.78 4.25
C ARG A 59 12.74 -1.25 3.00
N VAL A 60 13.26 -0.30 2.22
CA VAL A 60 13.92 -0.61 0.95
C VAL A 60 15.42 -0.64 1.18
N ILE A 61 16.03 -1.83 1.09
CA ILE A 61 17.46 -2.05 1.36
C ILE A 61 18.27 -2.16 0.06
N GLY A 62 18.26 -1.09 -0.74
CA GLY A 62 19.04 -0.97 -1.99
C GLY A 62 18.25 -0.35 -3.13
N GLU A 63 18.94 0.16 -4.15
CA GLU A 63 18.33 0.58 -5.42
C GLU A 63 18.54 -0.57 -6.42
N GLY A 64 17.46 -1.01 -7.08
CA GLY A 64 17.55 -2.03 -8.12
C GLY A 64 18.49 -1.54 -9.22
N LYS A 65 19.52 -2.34 -9.54
CA LYS A 65 20.38 -2.09 -10.70
C LYS A 65 19.65 -2.40 -12.00
#